data_AF-A0A7R9JZK1-F1
#
_entry.id   AF-A0A7R9JZK1-F1
#
_cell.length_a   1.000
_cell.length_b   1.000
_cell.length_c   1.000
_cell.angle_alpha   90.00
_cell.angle_beta   90.00
_cell.angle_gamma   90.00
#
_symmetry.space_group_name_H-M   'P 1'
#
loop_
_entity.id
_entity.type
_entity.pdbx_description
1 polymer ?
#
loop_
_entity_poly.entity_id
_entity_poly.type
_entity_poly.pdbx_seq_one_letter_code
_entity_poly.pdbx_strand_id
1 'polypeptide(L)'
;MPSLSEAIHKKYDKEGDVCIKFDLPVEIYVPKISPRKSIPSLLVLNDCDIDSAGDEHELDHLCQIVEELDLAQNKLEKWAEVFGILNHMPKLKFVNLSFNNLRSAIASVNTQTIFPYLRNLVLNNTQVDWKAVRTLLRLLPLEELHLSLNNYNCIDLDSTQYSNLKKVHFMGNPVTTWAEVCKLGLAFPELESLVLADCPLHSLDISSDRDTSLGGRTESESEPSQTFTSPHCCFTHVHFLNINNSLLTSWDDVERLGRFPALRQLRLQGCPLFEDFTEHERRQLLIARLPNIEMLNGGMFIGYEEREDAERAFIRHYMDKPESERPERYNELVGIHGELQPLVNVDLSPKKKVRVMFTCGEMTDIRCISVYQTVHELKQKLEPFSRISVSKMRLFYMDQDLKVVVGAQEMRYPTRKLYRYNISTGDEIVIESK
;
A
#
# COMPACT_ATOMS: atom_id res chain seq x y z
N MET A 1 35.35 -19.50 -9.67
CA MET A 1 34.32 -19.14 -8.68
C MET A 1 34.02 -20.40 -7.89
N PRO A 2 33.63 -20.33 -6.61
CA PRO A 2 33.40 -21.55 -5.84
C PRO A 2 32.21 -22.34 -6.39
N SER A 3 32.28 -23.66 -6.28
CA SER A 3 31.10 -24.51 -6.51
C SER A 3 30.12 -24.42 -5.34
N LEU A 4 28.91 -24.97 -5.52
CA LEU A 4 27.96 -25.13 -4.43
C LEU A 4 28.54 -26.01 -3.32
N SER A 5 29.18 -27.14 -3.65
CA SER A 5 29.80 -28.03 -2.66
C SER A 5 30.88 -27.32 -1.83
N GLU A 6 31.77 -26.56 -2.48
CA GLU A 6 32.79 -25.75 -1.81
C GLU A 6 32.17 -24.67 -0.91
N ALA A 7 31.09 -24.03 -1.36
CA ALA A 7 30.39 -23.01 -0.59
C ALA A 7 29.67 -23.60 0.64
N ILE A 8 29.09 -24.80 0.51
CA ILE A 8 28.50 -25.55 1.62
C ILE A 8 29.58 -25.84 2.67
N HIS A 9 30.71 -26.42 2.27
CA HIS A 9 31.81 -26.70 3.21
C HIS A 9 32.30 -25.42 3.89
N LYS A 10 32.52 -24.34 3.14
CA LYS A 10 32.96 -23.06 3.70
C LYS A 10 32.00 -22.51 4.75
N LYS A 11 30.70 -22.78 4.62
CA LYS A 11 29.65 -22.27 5.54
C LYS A 11 29.34 -23.22 6.69
N TYR A 12 29.35 -24.53 6.46
CA TYR A 12 28.84 -25.53 7.40
C TYR A 12 29.92 -26.45 7.99
N ASP A 13 31.08 -26.57 7.34
CA ASP A 13 32.16 -27.48 7.76
C ASP A 13 33.31 -26.79 8.51
N LYS A 14 33.12 -25.54 8.94
CA LYS A 14 34.11 -24.91 9.82
C LYS A 14 34.17 -25.63 11.17
N GLU A 15 35.08 -26.60 11.27
CA GLU A 15 35.83 -26.83 12.49
C GLU A 15 36.45 -25.50 12.97
N GLY A 16 36.59 -25.35 14.28
CA GLY A 16 36.80 -24.07 14.96
C GLY A 16 37.93 -23.17 14.46
N ASP A 17 37.81 -21.91 14.89
CA ASP A 17 38.77 -20.80 14.84
C ASP A 17 38.87 -19.96 13.56
N VAL A 18 38.06 -18.89 13.54
CA VAL A 18 38.55 -17.59 13.08
C VAL A 18 38.45 -16.61 14.26
N CYS A 19 39.55 -16.45 15.00
CA CYS A 19 39.71 -15.33 15.93
C CYS A 19 40.05 -14.10 15.09
N ILE A 20 39.05 -13.33 14.67
CA ILE A 20 39.28 -12.02 14.06
C ILE A 20 39.61 -11.06 15.20
N LYS A 21 40.90 -10.86 15.48
CA LYS A 21 41.35 -9.77 16.34
C LYS A 21 41.13 -8.45 15.59
N PHE A 22 40.08 -7.74 15.92
CA PHE A 22 40.03 -6.29 15.70
C PHE A 22 40.68 -5.61 16.90
N ASP A 23 41.66 -4.73 16.66
CA ASP A 23 42.20 -3.80 17.67
C ASP A 23 41.15 -2.72 18.00
N LEU A 24 40.02 -3.13 18.57
CA LEU A 24 38.99 -2.24 19.11
C LEU A 24 38.68 -2.68 20.55
N PRO A 25 38.52 -1.75 21.50
CA PRO A 25 38.41 -2.05 22.94
C PRO A 25 37.02 -2.59 23.36
N VAL A 26 36.28 -3.22 22.45
CA VAL A 26 34.94 -3.77 22.71
C VAL A 26 34.82 -5.16 22.07
N GLU A 27 34.81 -6.20 22.90
CA GLU A 27 34.48 -7.57 22.46
C GLU A 27 32.96 -7.69 22.28
N ILE A 28 32.49 -7.68 21.03
CA ILE A 28 31.11 -8.05 20.71
C ILE A 28 31.04 -9.58 20.66
N TYR A 29 30.47 -10.19 21.69
CA TYR A 29 30.21 -11.62 21.73
C TYR A 29 29.01 -11.97 20.84
N VAL A 30 29.28 -12.52 19.65
CA VAL A 30 28.27 -13.17 18.81
C VAL A 30 28.22 -14.65 19.22
N PRO A 31 27.06 -15.20 19.66
CA PRO A 31 26.96 -16.60 20.02
C PRO A 31 27.38 -17.50 18.86
N LYS A 32 28.44 -18.29 19.07
CA LYS A 32 28.93 -19.28 18.09
C LYS A 32 27.89 -20.40 17.97
N ILE A 33 27.18 -20.47 16.84
CA ILE A 33 26.36 -21.64 16.49
C ILE A 33 27.33 -22.81 16.29
N SER A 34 27.16 -23.89 17.05
CA SER A 34 27.97 -25.10 16.89
C SER A 34 27.93 -25.60 15.44
N PRO A 35 29.04 -26.15 14.89
CA PRO A 35 29.04 -26.71 13.54
C PRO A 35 27.91 -27.73 13.44
N ARG A 36 26.96 -27.49 12.54
CA ARG A 36 25.83 -28.40 12.35
C ARG A 36 26.39 -29.68 11.76
N LYS A 37 26.28 -30.80 12.49
CA LYS A 37 26.67 -32.14 12.00
C LYS A 37 25.89 -32.61 10.76
N SER A 38 24.87 -31.86 10.34
CA SER A 38 24.06 -32.12 9.15
C SER A 38 23.52 -30.80 8.60
N ILE A 39 23.45 -30.69 7.27
CA ILE A 39 22.91 -29.50 6.59
C ILE A 39 21.40 -29.36 6.89
N PRO A 40 20.91 -28.13 7.12
CA PRO A 40 19.48 -27.88 7.33
C PRO A 40 18.60 -28.17 6.10
N SER A 41 17.29 -28.32 6.31
CA SER A 41 16.30 -28.35 5.21
C SER A 41 16.22 -27.03 4.44
N LEU A 42 16.57 -25.90 5.06
CA LEU A 42 16.71 -24.59 4.42
C LEU A 42 18.20 -24.29 4.21
N LEU A 43 18.64 -24.35 2.97
CA LEU A 43 20.01 -24.04 2.55
C LEU A 43 20.06 -22.62 1.95
N VAL A 44 20.61 -21.68 2.71
CA VAL A 44 20.84 -20.30 2.25
C VAL A 44 22.30 -20.09 1.92
N LEU A 45 22.62 -19.73 0.68
CA LEU A 45 23.99 -19.51 0.18
C LEU A 45 24.02 -18.29 -0.77
N ASN A 46 23.45 -17.18 -0.31
CA ASN A 46 23.39 -15.94 -1.08
C ASN A 46 24.75 -15.25 -1.13
N ASP A 47 25.04 -14.58 -2.25
CA ASP A 47 26.25 -13.76 -2.44
C ASP A 47 27.56 -14.52 -2.11
N CYS A 48 27.60 -15.79 -2.50
CA CYS A 48 28.73 -16.69 -2.26
C CYS A 48 29.61 -16.89 -3.50
N ASP A 49 29.36 -16.12 -4.57
CA ASP A 49 30.01 -16.24 -5.88
C ASP A 49 29.85 -17.61 -6.55
N ILE A 50 28.81 -18.38 -6.23
CA ILE A 50 28.62 -19.74 -6.76
C ILE A 50 28.34 -19.71 -8.27
N ASP A 51 29.06 -20.49 -9.08
CA ASP A 51 28.85 -20.55 -10.54
C ASP A 51 28.50 -21.95 -11.08
N SER A 52 28.63 -22.98 -10.25
CA SER A 52 28.52 -24.39 -10.66
C SER A 52 28.11 -25.30 -9.49
N ALA A 53 27.67 -26.53 -9.79
CA ALA A 53 27.28 -27.50 -8.77
C ALA A 53 28.47 -27.98 -7.92
N GLY A 54 29.56 -28.43 -8.55
CA GLY A 54 30.71 -29.01 -7.87
C GLY A 54 30.65 -30.54 -7.82
N ASP A 55 31.07 -31.13 -6.70
CA ASP A 55 31.12 -32.59 -6.54
C ASP A 55 29.71 -33.19 -6.35
N GLU A 56 29.22 -33.85 -7.38
CA GLU A 56 27.89 -34.48 -7.42
C GLU A 56 27.69 -35.54 -6.32
N HIS A 57 28.71 -36.35 -6.03
CA HIS A 57 28.61 -37.40 -5.02
C HIS A 57 28.49 -36.82 -3.61
N GLU A 58 29.18 -35.71 -3.37
CA GLU A 58 29.09 -34.98 -2.12
C GLU A 58 27.70 -34.35 -1.94
N LEU A 59 27.21 -33.66 -2.98
CA LEU A 59 25.88 -33.05 -2.98
C LEU A 59 24.77 -34.07 -2.76
N ASP A 60 24.88 -35.26 -3.36
CA ASP A 60 23.94 -36.38 -3.18
C ASP A 60 23.79 -36.81 -1.72
N HIS A 61 24.84 -36.68 -0.90
CA HIS A 61 24.78 -37.01 0.53
C HIS A 61 24.32 -35.82 1.37
N LEU A 62 24.80 -34.63 1.02
CA LEU A 62 24.60 -33.39 1.77
C LEU A 62 23.19 -32.81 1.61
N CYS A 63 22.58 -32.96 0.44
CA CYS A 63 21.40 -32.19 0.04
C CYS A 63 20.08 -32.98 0.04
N GLN A 64 20.07 -34.26 0.45
CA GLN A 64 18.87 -35.13 0.37
C GLN A 64 17.65 -34.63 1.16
N ILE A 65 17.89 -33.86 2.23
CA ILE A 65 16.83 -33.34 3.10
C ILE A 65 16.51 -31.87 2.83
N VAL A 66 17.18 -31.24 1.87
CA VAL A 66 16.94 -29.83 1.53
C VAL A 66 15.57 -29.71 0.88
N GLU A 67 14.74 -28.85 1.46
CA GLU A 67 13.39 -28.50 1.00
C GLU A 67 13.33 -27.06 0.46
N GLU A 68 14.24 -26.19 0.91
CA GLU A 68 14.29 -24.79 0.48
C GLU A 68 15.74 -24.39 0.16
N LEU A 69 15.95 -23.83 -1.02
CA LEU A 69 17.25 -23.41 -1.51
C LEU A 69 17.21 -21.93 -1.88
N ASP A 70 18.08 -21.14 -1.24
CA ASP A 70 18.31 -19.74 -1.60
C ASP A 70 19.73 -19.57 -2.13
N LEU A 71 19.82 -19.28 -3.42
CA LEU A 71 21.04 -19.03 -4.18
C LEU A 71 21.01 -17.63 -4.81
N ALA A 72 20.28 -16.69 -4.21
CA ALA A 72 20.22 -15.35 -4.74
C ALA A 72 21.61 -14.67 -4.78
N GLN A 73 21.82 -13.80 -5.76
CA GLN A 73 23.03 -13.00 -5.93
C GLN A 73 24.31 -13.84 -6.12
N ASN A 74 24.20 -14.96 -6.81
CA ASN A 74 25.36 -15.77 -7.22
C ASN A 74 25.72 -15.52 -8.70
N LYS A 75 26.53 -16.39 -9.29
CA LYS A 75 27.13 -16.23 -10.63
C LYS A 75 26.66 -17.34 -11.58
N LEU A 76 25.48 -17.90 -11.32
CA LEU A 76 24.88 -18.93 -12.17
C LEU A 76 24.40 -18.29 -13.48
N GLU A 77 24.95 -18.75 -14.61
CA GLU A 77 24.56 -18.25 -15.94
C GLU A 77 23.84 -19.30 -16.80
N LYS A 78 24.05 -20.58 -16.49
CA LYS A 78 23.62 -21.71 -17.30
C LYS A 78 22.56 -22.52 -16.56
N TRP A 79 21.42 -22.75 -17.21
CA TRP A 79 20.38 -23.63 -16.68
C TRP A 79 20.85 -25.07 -16.44
N ALA A 80 21.85 -25.55 -17.19
CA ALA A 80 22.45 -26.86 -16.95
C ALA A 80 23.05 -26.98 -15.55
N GLU A 81 23.75 -25.94 -15.07
CA GLU A 81 24.31 -25.91 -13.71
C GLU A 81 23.21 -25.82 -12.66
N VAL A 82 22.19 -24.99 -12.92
CA VAL A 82 21.01 -24.90 -12.03
C VAL A 82 20.37 -26.28 -11.88
N PHE A 83 20.02 -26.96 -12.98
CA PHE A 83 19.42 -28.30 -12.90
C PHE A 83 20.38 -29.33 -12.30
N GLY A 84 21.68 -29.24 -12.56
CA GLY A 84 22.70 -30.06 -11.90
C GLY A 84 22.62 -29.94 -10.37
N ILE A 85 22.54 -28.72 -9.85
CA ILE A 85 22.32 -28.47 -8.42
C ILE A 85 21.00 -29.07 -7.93
N LEU A 86 19.90 -28.77 -8.60
CA LEU A 86 18.56 -29.15 -8.13
C LEU A 86 18.36 -30.67 -8.09
N ASN A 87 19.04 -31.43 -8.97
CA ASN A 87 18.92 -32.88 -9.06
C ASN A 87 19.34 -33.61 -7.75
N HIS A 88 20.20 -33.00 -6.95
CA HIS A 88 20.64 -33.53 -5.67
C HIS A 88 19.69 -33.22 -4.51
N MET A 89 18.55 -32.57 -4.78
CA MET A 89 17.56 -32.12 -3.80
C MET A 89 16.17 -32.69 -4.10
N PRO A 90 15.93 -34.00 -3.87
CA PRO A 90 14.69 -34.68 -4.27
C PRO A 90 13.43 -34.21 -3.52
N LYS A 91 13.57 -33.46 -2.42
CA LYS A 91 12.48 -32.95 -1.58
C LYS A 91 12.23 -31.45 -1.75
N LEU A 92 12.87 -30.83 -2.74
CA LEU A 92 12.87 -29.39 -2.91
C LEU A 92 11.48 -28.84 -3.24
N LYS A 93 11.07 -27.82 -2.48
CA LYS A 93 9.77 -27.13 -2.57
C LYS A 93 9.91 -25.67 -2.97
N PHE A 94 11.02 -25.04 -2.58
CA PHE A 94 11.29 -23.63 -2.83
C PHE A 94 12.70 -23.43 -3.39
N VAL A 95 12.81 -22.60 -4.42
CA VAL A 95 14.09 -22.17 -5.00
C VAL A 95 14.07 -20.67 -5.23
N ASN A 96 15.10 -19.98 -4.73
CA ASN A 96 15.38 -18.59 -5.07
C ASN A 96 16.69 -18.46 -5.82
N LEU A 97 16.62 -17.96 -7.05
CA LEU A 97 17.74 -17.73 -7.96
C LEU A 97 17.86 -16.25 -8.33
N SER A 98 17.21 -15.35 -7.58
CA SER A 98 17.21 -13.91 -7.88
C SER A 98 18.63 -13.36 -8.07
N PHE A 99 18.81 -12.37 -8.93
CA PHE A 99 20.12 -11.73 -9.17
C PHE A 99 21.24 -12.65 -9.73
N ASN A 100 20.89 -13.79 -10.33
CA ASN A 100 21.78 -14.59 -11.20
C ASN A 100 21.52 -14.26 -12.68
N ASN A 101 22.51 -14.38 -13.58
CA ASN A 101 22.36 -14.00 -14.99
C ASN A 101 21.86 -15.16 -15.88
N LEU A 102 20.58 -15.53 -15.74
CA LEU A 102 19.95 -16.69 -16.38
C LEU A 102 19.35 -16.40 -17.77
N ARG A 103 19.98 -15.52 -18.55
CA ARG A 103 19.58 -15.16 -19.93
C ARG A 103 19.72 -16.30 -20.94
N SER A 104 20.45 -17.37 -20.60
CA SER A 104 20.71 -18.48 -21.51
C SER A 104 19.44 -19.28 -21.76
N ALA A 105 19.29 -19.81 -22.98
CA ALA A 105 18.17 -20.70 -23.29
C ALA A 105 18.34 -22.07 -22.61
N ILE A 106 17.22 -22.69 -22.24
CA ILE A 106 17.19 -24.07 -21.78
C ILE A 106 17.36 -24.98 -23.02
N ALA A 107 18.58 -25.48 -23.23
CA ALA A 107 18.99 -26.16 -24.47
C ALA A 107 18.52 -27.63 -24.57
N SER A 108 18.43 -28.33 -23.44
CA SER A 108 17.93 -29.70 -23.37
C SER A 108 17.17 -29.90 -22.07
N VAL A 109 15.94 -30.39 -22.21
CA VAL A 109 15.11 -30.81 -21.08
C VAL A 109 15.29 -32.30 -20.95
N ASN A 110 16.02 -32.75 -19.94
CA ASN A 110 15.98 -34.17 -19.61
C ASN A 110 14.61 -34.44 -18.96
N THR A 111 13.71 -35.12 -19.67
CA THR A 111 12.36 -35.44 -19.17
C THR A 111 12.39 -36.41 -17.99
N GLN A 112 13.54 -36.99 -17.66
CA GLN A 112 13.75 -37.80 -16.45
C GLN A 112 13.96 -36.95 -15.18
N THR A 113 14.38 -35.68 -15.31
CA THR A 113 14.59 -34.78 -14.17
C THR A 113 13.31 -33.99 -13.90
N ILE A 114 12.41 -34.59 -13.12
CA ILE A 114 11.19 -33.95 -12.63
C ILE A 114 11.41 -33.55 -11.18
N PHE A 115 11.04 -32.33 -10.81
CA PHE A 115 11.06 -31.85 -9.43
C PHE A 115 9.62 -31.84 -8.88
N PRO A 116 9.10 -33.01 -8.45
CA PRO A 116 7.65 -33.20 -8.23
C PRO A 116 7.11 -32.38 -7.06
N TYR A 117 7.97 -31.84 -6.20
CA TYR A 117 7.60 -31.04 -5.04
C TYR A 117 7.90 -29.54 -5.19
N LEU A 118 8.57 -29.11 -6.27
CA LEU A 118 8.95 -27.70 -6.45
C LEU A 118 7.71 -26.86 -6.77
N ARG A 119 7.26 -26.07 -5.80
CA ARG A 119 6.07 -25.22 -5.89
C ARG A 119 6.41 -23.75 -6.06
N ASN A 120 7.53 -23.30 -5.50
CA ASN A 120 7.85 -21.88 -5.42
C ASN A 120 9.18 -21.62 -6.11
N LEU A 121 9.16 -20.76 -7.12
CA LEU A 121 10.35 -20.39 -7.89
C LEU A 121 10.49 -18.88 -7.98
N VAL A 122 11.64 -18.37 -7.53
CA VAL A 122 11.95 -16.94 -7.52
C VAL A 122 13.07 -16.62 -8.51
N LEU A 123 12.75 -15.85 -9.55
CA LEU A 123 13.63 -15.49 -10.67
C LEU A 123 13.73 -13.96 -10.83
N ASN A 124 13.73 -13.21 -9.73
CA ASN A 124 13.74 -11.75 -9.79
C ASN A 124 15.10 -11.23 -10.29
N ASN A 125 15.09 -10.27 -11.22
CA ASN A 125 16.30 -9.68 -11.80
C ASN A 125 17.31 -10.72 -12.30
N THR A 126 16.83 -11.68 -13.10
CA THR A 126 17.65 -12.76 -13.66
C THR A 126 17.89 -12.66 -15.16
N GLN A 127 17.21 -11.74 -15.85
CA GLN A 127 17.21 -11.62 -17.32
C GLN A 127 16.70 -12.90 -18.03
N VAL A 128 15.97 -13.77 -17.33
CA VAL A 128 15.38 -14.98 -17.92
C VAL A 128 14.40 -14.59 -19.03
N ASP A 129 14.42 -15.27 -20.17
CA ASP A 129 13.50 -14.99 -21.27
C ASP A 129 12.19 -15.79 -21.16
N TRP A 130 11.16 -15.38 -21.91
CA TRP A 130 9.87 -16.07 -21.90
C TRP A 130 9.93 -17.52 -22.42
N LYS A 131 10.91 -17.86 -23.28
CA LYS A 131 11.08 -19.22 -23.78
C LYS A 131 11.52 -20.16 -22.64
N ALA A 132 12.44 -19.71 -21.80
CA ALA A 132 12.84 -20.41 -20.59
C ALA A 132 11.68 -20.48 -19.59
N VAL A 133 10.95 -19.38 -19.36
CA VAL A 133 9.76 -19.38 -18.48
C VAL A 133 8.73 -20.41 -18.92
N ARG A 134 8.34 -20.45 -20.21
CA ARG A 134 7.41 -21.48 -20.74
C ARG A 134 7.94 -22.89 -20.53
N THR A 135 9.25 -23.10 -20.68
CA THR A 135 9.87 -24.41 -20.47
C THR A 135 9.79 -24.82 -19.00
N LEU A 136 10.08 -23.91 -18.08
CA LEU A 136 9.95 -24.13 -16.63
C LEU A 136 8.51 -24.44 -16.22
N LEU A 137 7.55 -23.66 -16.72
CA LEU A 137 6.12 -23.86 -16.44
C LEU A 137 5.61 -25.23 -16.91
N ARG A 138 6.16 -25.79 -17.99
CA ARG A 138 5.81 -27.15 -18.45
C ARG A 138 6.47 -28.26 -17.63
N LEU A 139 7.61 -27.98 -17.00
CA LEU A 139 8.39 -28.97 -16.28
C LEU A 139 8.09 -29.03 -14.79
N LEU A 140 7.70 -27.89 -14.22
CA LEU A 140 7.61 -27.70 -12.79
C LEU A 140 6.14 -27.51 -12.40
N PRO A 141 5.67 -28.20 -11.35
CA PRO A 141 4.33 -28.04 -10.81
C PRO A 141 4.22 -26.76 -9.93
N LEU A 142 4.56 -25.61 -10.49
CA LEU A 142 4.65 -24.35 -9.74
C LEU A 142 3.27 -23.85 -9.27
N GLU A 143 3.21 -23.41 -8.01
CA GLU A 143 2.10 -22.69 -7.39
C GLU A 143 2.41 -21.20 -7.24
N GLU A 144 3.69 -20.82 -7.11
CA GLU A 144 4.12 -19.44 -6.93
C GLU A 144 5.37 -19.13 -7.76
N LEU A 145 5.29 -18.07 -8.56
CA LEU A 145 6.35 -17.68 -9.50
C LEU A 145 6.66 -16.19 -9.36
N HIS A 146 7.94 -15.86 -9.19
CA HIS A 146 8.42 -14.48 -9.14
C HIS A 146 9.30 -14.18 -10.35
N LEU A 147 8.91 -13.15 -11.10
CA LEU A 147 9.47 -12.71 -12.37
C LEU A 147 9.73 -11.20 -12.36
N SER A 148 9.89 -10.61 -11.18
CA SER A 148 10.06 -9.16 -11.01
C SER A 148 11.40 -8.69 -11.56
N LEU A 149 11.48 -7.44 -12.02
CA LEU A 149 12.74 -6.79 -12.43
C LEU A 149 13.47 -7.49 -13.59
N ASN A 150 12.77 -8.20 -14.46
CA ASN A 150 13.37 -8.87 -15.63
C ASN A 150 13.27 -8.05 -16.92
N ASN A 151 12.84 -6.79 -16.82
CA ASN A 151 12.71 -5.87 -17.95
C ASN A 151 11.72 -6.35 -19.03
N TYR A 152 10.65 -7.05 -18.63
CA TYR A 152 9.59 -7.47 -19.55
C TYR A 152 8.67 -6.30 -19.92
N ASN A 153 8.65 -5.93 -21.19
CA ASN A 153 7.70 -4.96 -21.74
C ASN A 153 6.43 -5.62 -22.32
N CYS A 154 6.47 -6.93 -22.58
CA CYS A 154 5.35 -7.73 -23.06
C CYS A 154 5.35 -9.11 -22.39
N ILE A 155 4.22 -9.80 -22.46
CA ILE A 155 4.02 -11.15 -21.95
C ILE A 155 3.89 -12.12 -23.13
N ASP A 156 4.86 -13.03 -23.27
CA ASP A 156 4.92 -14.05 -24.32
C ASP A 156 4.66 -15.44 -23.72
N LEU A 157 3.39 -15.71 -23.47
CA LEU A 157 2.87 -17.02 -23.07
C LEU A 157 2.09 -17.64 -24.24
N ASP A 158 2.18 -18.95 -24.37
CA ASP A 158 1.39 -19.71 -25.33
C ASP A 158 -0.06 -19.85 -24.85
N SER A 159 -0.95 -20.42 -25.68
CA SER A 159 -2.33 -20.71 -25.30
C SER A 159 -2.48 -21.85 -24.27
N THR A 160 -1.37 -22.29 -23.67
CA THR A 160 -1.33 -23.35 -22.67
C THR A 160 -1.80 -22.78 -21.33
N GLN A 161 -2.68 -23.50 -20.65
CA GLN A 161 -3.14 -23.14 -19.31
C GLN A 161 -2.36 -23.91 -18.25
N TYR A 162 -1.90 -23.20 -17.21
CA TYR A 162 -1.14 -23.74 -16.09
C TYR A 162 -1.95 -23.57 -14.80
N SER A 163 -2.88 -24.49 -14.54
CA SER A 163 -3.86 -24.41 -13.44
C SER A 163 -3.29 -24.56 -12.03
N ASN A 164 -2.01 -24.94 -11.89
CA ASN A 164 -1.39 -25.03 -10.56
C ASN A 164 -0.96 -23.65 -10.03
N LEU A 165 -0.73 -22.67 -10.92
CA LEU A 165 -0.13 -21.40 -10.54
C LEU A 165 -1.17 -20.47 -9.91
N LYS A 166 -0.92 -20.09 -8.65
CA LYS A 166 -1.83 -19.29 -7.82
C LYS A 166 -1.29 -17.90 -7.52
N LYS A 167 0.03 -17.70 -7.56
CA LYS A 167 0.65 -16.42 -7.21
C LYS A 167 1.71 -16.03 -8.22
N VAL A 168 1.62 -14.79 -8.70
CA VAL A 168 2.59 -14.22 -9.62
C VAL A 168 3.08 -12.88 -9.07
N HIS A 169 4.40 -12.78 -8.93
CA HIS A 169 5.09 -11.52 -8.65
C HIS A 169 5.78 -11.03 -9.93
N PHE A 170 5.36 -9.88 -10.43
CA PHE A 170 5.79 -9.31 -11.70
C PHE A 170 6.20 -7.84 -11.56
N MET A 171 6.65 -7.45 -10.37
CA MET A 171 6.97 -6.07 -9.99
C MET A 171 8.12 -5.48 -10.84
N GLY A 172 8.05 -4.18 -11.13
CA GLY A 172 9.16 -3.44 -11.74
C GLY A 172 9.51 -3.90 -13.16
N ASN A 173 8.55 -4.48 -13.87
CA ASN A 173 8.67 -4.78 -15.30
C ASN A 173 8.04 -3.64 -16.12
N PRO A 174 8.65 -3.18 -17.22
CA PRO A 174 8.17 -2.06 -18.03
C PRO A 174 6.95 -2.41 -18.92
N VAL A 175 6.01 -3.21 -18.41
CA VAL A 175 4.72 -3.49 -19.07
C VAL A 175 3.79 -2.30 -18.88
N THR A 176 3.24 -1.79 -19.98
CA THR A 176 2.50 -0.52 -19.99
C THR A 176 0.99 -0.69 -20.19
N THR A 177 0.55 -1.82 -20.76
CA THR A 177 -0.86 -2.04 -21.11
C THR A 177 -1.47 -3.18 -20.30
N TRP A 178 -2.75 -3.03 -19.97
CA TRP A 178 -3.50 -4.06 -19.28
C TRP A 178 -3.80 -5.28 -20.16
N ALA A 179 -3.87 -5.11 -21.49
CA ALA A 179 -4.02 -6.21 -22.43
C ALA A 179 -2.87 -7.21 -22.34
N GLU A 180 -1.63 -6.74 -22.20
CA GLU A 180 -0.48 -7.62 -21.96
C GLU A 180 -0.64 -8.37 -20.64
N VAL A 181 -0.99 -7.66 -19.55
CA VAL A 181 -1.21 -8.26 -18.22
C VAL A 181 -2.27 -9.35 -18.27
N CYS A 182 -3.36 -9.17 -19.03
CA CYS A 182 -4.45 -10.14 -19.17
C CYS A 182 -3.98 -11.50 -19.72
N LYS A 183 -2.87 -11.56 -20.46
CA LYS A 183 -2.27 -12.82 -20.90
C LYS A 183 -1.84 -13.69 -19.72
N LEU A 184 -1.46 -13.10 -18.58
CA LEU A 184 -1.20 -13.84 -17.34
C LEU A 184 -2.47 -14.52 -16.83
N GLY A 185 -3.61 -13.81 -16.82
CA GLY A 185 -4.89 -14.39 -16.39
C GLY A 185 -5.37 -15.53 -17.30
N LEU A 186 -5.18 -15.37 -18.61
CA LEU A 186 -5.51 -16.42 -19.58
C LEU A 186 -4.64 -17.68 -19.41
N ALA A 187 -3.34 -17.50 -19.12
CA ALA A 187 -2.41 -18.60 -18.90
C ALA A 187 -2.56 -19.24 -17.51
N PHE A 188 -3.01 -18.47 -16.50
CA PHE A 188 -3.10 -18.88 -15.10
C PHE A 188 -4.55 -18.75 -14.58
N PRO A 189 -5.45 -19.66 -14.95
CA PRO A 189 -6.89 -19.54 -14.63
C PRO A 189 -7.20 -19.62 -13.12
N GLU A 190 -6.33 -20.25 -12.33
CA GLU A 190 -6.44 -20.38 -10.87
C GLU A 190 -5.62 -19.31 -10.13
N LEU A 191 -5.23 -18.22 -10.79
CA LEU A 191 -4.45 -17.16 -10.18
C LEU A 191 -5.25 -16.45 -9.09
N GLU A 192 -4.72 -16.49 -7.87
CA GLU A 192 -5.33 -15.91 -6.67
C GLU A 192 -4.71 -14.55 -6.31
N SER A 193 -3.40 -14.38 -6.54
CA SER A 193 -2.63 -13.19 -6.14
C SER A 193 -1.73 -12.69 -7.27
N LEU A 194 -1.87 -11.42 -7.63
CA LEU A 194 -1.09 -10.78 -8.68
C LEU A 194 -0.42 -9.49 -8.17
N VAL A 195 0.91 -9.45 -8.26
CA VAL A 195 1.71 -8.27 -7.89
C VAL A 195 2.35 -7.66 -9.13
N LEU A 196 1.96 -6.42 -9.41
CA LEU A 196 2.36 -5.57 -10.55
C LEU A 196 2.84 -4.19 -10.07
N ALA A 197 3.33 -4.10 -8.83
CA ALA A 197 3.87 -2.85 -8.32
C ALA A 197 5.01 -2.34 -9.21
N ASP A 198 5.13 -1.02 -9.37
CA ASP A 198 6.18 -0.39 -10.18
C ASP A 198 6.16 -0.79 -11.67
N CYS A 199 5.00 -1.24 -12.17
CA CYS A 199 4.76 -1.37 -13.61
C CYS A 199 4.10 -0.09 -14.14
N PRO A 200 4.58 0.50 -15.26
CA PRO A 200 4.08 1.77 -15.81
C PRO A 200 2.73 1.63 -16.53
N LEU A 201 1.73 1.04 -15.86
CA LEU A 201 0.39 0.84 -16.38
C LEU A 201 -0.36 2.18 -16.45
N HIS A 202 -0.77 2.59 -17.66
CA HIS A 202 -1.45 3.86 -17.87
C HIS A 202 -2.98 3.76 -17.78
N SER A 203 -3.53 2.60 -18.13
CA SER A 203 -4.97 2.33 -18.04
C SER A 203 -5.21 0.84 -17.85
N LEU A 204 -6.37 0.52 -17.28
CA LEU A 204 -6.90 -0.84 -17.12
C LEU A 204 -7.91 -1.21 -18.21
N ASP A 205 -8.14 -0.31 -19.17
CA ASP A 205 -8.98 -0.57 -20.34
C ASP A 205 -8.23 -1.39 -21.41
N ILE A 206 -8.95 -2.29 -22.07
CA ILE A 206 -8.47 -3.08 -23.21
C ILE A 206 -9.12 -2.59 -24.51
N SER A 207 -10.15 -1.74 -24.42
CA SER A 207 -10.87 -1.23 -25.60
C SER A 207 -9.98 -0.41 -26.53
N SER A 208 -9.00 0.32 -26.00
CA SER A 208 -8.03 1.12 -26.76
C SER A 208 -7.06 0.29 -27.58
N ASP A 209 -6.84 -0.98 -27.24
CA ASP A 209 -5.86 -1.86 -27.90
C ASP A 209 -6.45 -2.64 -29.09
N ARG A 210 -7.74 -2.45 -29.40
CA ARG A 210 -8.39 -3.13 -30.54
C ARG A 210 -7.83 -2.73 -31.90
N ASP A 211 -7.13 -1.60 -32.00
CA ASP A 211 -6.55 -1.13 -33.26
C ASP A 211 -5.19 -1.75 -33.61
N THR A 212 -4.54 -2.48 -32.70
CA THR A 212 -3.15 -2.94 -32.90
C THR A 212 -2.94 -4.45 -32.91
N SER A 213 -3.98 -5.29 -32.74
CA SER A 213 -3.76 -6.74 -32.67
C SER A 213 -4.92 -7.66 -33.08
N LEU A 214 -5.66 -7.35 -34.15
CA LEU A 214 -6.37 -8.37 -34.92
C LEU A 214 -6.13 -8.19 -36.41
N GLY A 215 -5.21 -9.00 -36.94
CA GLY A 215 -5.06 -9.22 -38.38
C GLY A 215 -6.42 -9.53 -39.02
N GLY A 216 -6.60 -9.01 -40.24
CA GLY A 216 -7.87 -8.91 -40.94
C GLY A 216 -8.79 -10.12 -40.79
N ARG A 217 -10.01 -9.87 -40.34
CA ARG A 217 -11.14 -10.76 -40.54
C ARG A 217 -12.29 -9.95 -41.13
N THR A 218 -12.64 -10.34 -42.34
CA THR A 218 -13.82 -9.91 -43.09
C THR A 218 -15.08 -10.12 -42.26
N GLU A 219 -16.03 -9.19 -42.42
CA GLU A 219 -17.34 -9.13 -41.79
C GLU A 219 -18.26 -10.29 -42.23
N SER A 220 -17.92 -11.55 -41.99
CA SER A 220 -18.85 -12.68 -42.12
C SER A 220 -18.26 -13.89 -41.42
N GLU A 221 -18.74 -14.21 -40.22
CA GLU A 221 -18.97 -15.58 -39.73
C GLU A 221 -19.30 -15.55 -38.24
N SER A 222 -20.53 -15.95 -37.94
CA SER A 222 -21.11 -16.07 -36.61
C SER A 222 -20.63 -17.38 -35.97
N GLU A 223 -19.60 -17.31 -35.13
CA GLU A 223 -19.26 -18.37 -34.17
C GLU A 223 -19.42 -17.81 -32.75
N PRO A 224 -19.96 -18.58 -31.78
CA PRO A 224 -20.22 -18.10 -30.43
C PRO A 224 -18.89 -17.99 -29.67
N SER A 225 -18.12 -16.96 -30.00
CA SER A 225 -16.91 -16.58 -29.29
C SER A 225 -17.35 -16.10 -27.92
N GLN A 226 -16.85 -16.74 -26.85
CA GLN A 226 -17.12 -16.36 -25.46
C GLN A 226 -16.98 -14.84 -25.33
N THR A 227 -18.12 -14.16 -25.25
CA THR A 227 -18.18 -12.71 -25.06
C THR A 227 -17.79 -12.45 -23.63
N PHE A 228 -16.48 -12.32 -23.40
CA PHE A 228 -15.96 -11.85 -22.13
C PHE A 228 -16.60 -10.49 -21.83
N THR A 229 -17.52 -10.48 -20.85
CA THR A 229 -18.37 -9.34 -20.49
C THR A 229 -17.57 -8.21 -19.80
N SER A 230 -16.33 -8.48 -19.40
CA SER A 230 -15.40 -7.52 -18.80
C SER A 230 -13.95 -7.95 -19.10
N PRO A 231 -13.03 -7.02 -19.42
CA PRO A 231 -11.62 -7.35 -19.65
C PRO A 231 -10.94 -8.08 -18.47
N HIS A 232 -11.48 -7.93 -17.26
CA HIS A 232 -10.96 -8.53 -16.02
C HIS A 232 -11.44 -9.97 -15.77
N CYS A 233 -12.31 -10.51 -16.63
CA CYS A 233 -12.81 -11.88 -16.50
C CYS A 233 -11.72 -12.96 -16.66
N CYS A 234 -10.56 -12.61 -17.24
CA CYS A 234 -9.40 -13.50 -17.28
C CYS A 234 -8.79 -13.74 -15.89
N PHE A 235 -9.22 -12.98 -14.87
CA PHE A 235 -8.80 -13.10 -13.49
C PHE A 235 -9.98 -13.49 -12.58
N THR A 236 -10.54 -14.68 -12.78
CA THR A 236 -11.75 -15.13 -12.06
C THR A 236 -11.52 -15.33 -10.56
N HIS A 237 -10.32 -15.74 -10.16
CA HIS A 237 -9.96 -16.10 -8.79
C HIS A 237 -9.06 -15.07 -8.09
N VAL A 238 -8.68 -13.99 -8.76
CA VAL A 238 -7.77 -12.98 -8.18
C VAL A 238 -8.49 -12.21 -7.08
N HIS A 239 -8.13 -12.54 -5.84
CA HIS A 239 -8.63 -11.89 -4.63
C HIS A 239 -7.66 -10.85 -4.08
N PHE A 240 -6.38 -10.90 -4.45
CA PHE A 240 -5.36 -9.92 -4.11
C PHE A 240 -4.69 -9.33 -5.36
N LEU A 241 -4.74 -8.00 -5.50
CA LEU A 241 -4.07 -7.26 -6.57
C LEU A 241 -3.21 -6.14 -5.98
N ASN A 242 -1.96 -6.06 -6.42
CA ASN A 242 -1.08 -4.94 -6.11
C ASN A 242 -0.64 -4.24 -7.40
N ILE A 243 -1.09 -3.00 -7.59
CA ILE A 243 -0.76 -2.12 -8.72
C ILE A 243 -0.24 -0.77 -8.20
N ASN A 244 0.46 -0.79 -7.06
CA ASN A 244 1.17 0.37 -6.54
C ASN A 244 2.11 0.96 -7.59
N ASN A 245 2.26 2.28 -7.58
CA ASN A 245 3.13 3.05 -8.46
C ASN A 245 2.84 2.82 -9.96
N SER A 246 1.60 2.46 -10.29
CA SER A 246 1.08 2.54 -11.66
C SER A 246 0.83 3.99 -12.07
N LEU A 247 0.74 4.23 -13.38
CA LEU A 247 0.57 5.56 -13.97
C LEU A 247 -0.91 5.87 -14.26
N LEU A 248 -1.81 5.34 -13.43
CA LEU A 248 -3.25 5.59 -13.55
C LEU A 248 -3.57 7.04 -13.21
N THR A 249 -4.35 7.68 -14.09
CA THR A 249 -4.75 9.10 -13.96
C THR A 249 -6.28 9.29 -13.92
N SER A 250 -7.07 8.24 -14.15
CA SER A 250 -8.54 8.32 -14.20
C SER A 250 -9.21 7.48 -13.10
N TRP A 251 -10.31 8.01 -12.57
CA TRP A 251 -11.21 7.26 -11.69
C TRP A 251 -11.94 6.13 -12.43
N ASP A 252 -12.08 6.19 -13.75
CA ASP A 252 -12.71 5.11 -14.52
C ASP A 252 -11.87 3.82 -14.47
N ASP A 253 -10.54 3.94 -14.38
CA ASP A 253 -9.66 2.78 -14.17
C ASP A 253 -9.86 2.19 -12.77
N VAL A 254 -10.09 3.03 -11.76
CA VAL A 254 -10.44 2.55 -10.42
C VAL A 254 -11.77 1.80 -10.45
N GLU A 255 -12.80 2.33 -11.09
CA GLU A 255 -14.11 1.67 -11.19
C GLU A 255 -14.04 0.32 -11.93
N ARG A 256 -13.15 0.19 -12.92
CA ARG A 256 -12.86 -1.08 -13.59
C ARG A 256 -12.35 -2.16 -12.62
N LEU A 257 -11.60 -1.79 -11.57
CA LEU A 257 -11.19 -2.75 -10.52
C LEU A 257 -12.38 -3.36 -9.79
N GLY A 258 -13.50 -2.63 -9.67
CA GLY A 258 -14.75 -3.14 -9.12
C GLY A 258 -15.38 -4.28 -9.93
N ARG A 259 -14.95 -4.46 -11.18
CA ARG A 259 -15.44 -5.50 -12.11
C ARG A 259 -14.68 -6.82 -12.01
N PHE A 260 -13.68 -6.92 -11.14
CA PHE A 260 -13.04 -8.20 -10.84
C PHE A 260 -14.01 -9.08 -10.04
N PRO A 261 -14.23 -10.35 -10.44
CA PRO A 261 -15.21 -11.22 -9.77
C PRO A 261 -14.91 -11.48 -8.28
N ALA A 262 -13.62 -11.70 -7.96
CA ALA A 262 -13.19 -12.16 -6.65
C ALA A 262 -12.32 -11.16 -5.87
N LEU A 263 -12.05 -9.96 -6.41
CA LEU A 263 -11.11 -9.03 -5.79
C LEU A 263 -11.62 -8.55 -4.43
N ARG A 264 -10.81 -8.74 -3.39
CA ARG A 264 -11.10 -8.34 -1.99
C ARG A 264 -9.99 -7.51 -1.37
N GLN A 265 -8.76 -7.68 -1.82
CA GLN A 265 -7.61 -6.97 -1.29
C GLN A 265 -6.90 -6.21 -2.42
N LEU A 266 -6.74 -4.91 -2.23
CA LEU A 266 -6.13 -4.05 -3.24
C LEU A 266 -5.01 -3.22 -2.62
N ARG A 267 -3.87 -3.18 -3.29
CA ARG A 267 -2.83 -2.18 -3.07
C ARG A 267 -2.77 -1.26 -4.29
N LEU A 268 -3.09 0.01 -4.06
CA LEU A 268 -3.16 1.06 -5.05
C LEU A 268 -2.70 2.38 -4.39
N GLN A 269 -1.39 2.61 -4.42
CA GLN A 269 -0.71 3.80 -3.90
C GLN A 269 0.24 4.36 -4.96
N GLY A 270 0.67 5.61 -4.81
CA GLY A 270 1.69 6.21 -5.69
C GLY A 270 1.26 6.40 -7.15
N CYS A 271 -0.05 6.47 -7.40
CA CYS A 271 -0.61 6.78 -8.71
C CYS A 271 -0.77 8.30 -8.89
N PRO A 272 -0.52 8.86 -10.09
CA PRO A 272 -0.73 10.29 -10.33
C PRO A 272 -2.16 10.77 -10.06
N LEU A 273 -3.17 9.89 -10.21
CA LEU A 273 -4.57 10.14 -9.82
C LEU A 273 -4.75 10.70 -8.40
N PHE A 274 -3.79 10.45 -7.51
CA PHE A 274 -3.89 10.69 -6.08
C PHE A 274 -3.16 11.94 -5.58
N GLU A 275 -2.47 12.67 -6.45
CA GLU A 275 -1.61 13.79 -6.08
C GLU A 275 -2.38 14.93 -5.37
N ASP A 276 -3.62 15.19 -5.78
CA ASP A 276 -4.45 16.28 -5.26
C ASP A 276 -5.26 15.92 -3.99
N PHE A 277 -5.14 14.69 -3.49
CA PHE A 277 -5.97 14.20 -2.39
C PHE A 277 -5.14 13.88 -1.14
N THR A 278 -5.68 14.16 0.05
CA THR A 278 -5.10 13.67 1.30
C THR A 278 -5.26 12.15 1.43
N GLU A 279 -4.48 11.50 2.29
CA GLU A 279 -4.60 10.06 2.54
C GLU A 279 -6.02 9.65 2.97
N HIS A 280 -6.65 10.47 3.83
CA HIS A 280 -8.00 10.24 4.30
C HIS A 280 -9.02 10.32 3.15
N GLU A 281 -8.98 11.38 2.34
CA GLU A 281 -9.88 11.53 1.18
C GLU A 281 -9.70 10.40 0.18
N ARG A 282 -8.46 10.01 -0.13
CA ARG A 282 -8.18 8.89 -1.04
C ARG A 282 -8.80 7.60 -0.55
N ARG A 283 -8.58 7.26 0.71
CA ARG A 283 -9.13 6.06 1.31
C ARG A 283 -10.66 6.08 1.25
N GLN A 284 -11.27 7.19 1.64
CA GLN A 284 -12.71 7.36 1.63
C GLN A 284 -13.31 7.21 0.22
N LEU A 285 -12.72 7.87 -0.78
CA LEU A 285 -13.12 7.77 -2.18
C LEU A 285 -12.98 6.34 -2.72
N LEU A 286 -11.87 5.66 -2.42
CA LEU A 286 -11.64 4.28 -2.85
C LEU A 286 -12.66 3.31 -2.23
N ILE A 287 -12.92 3.42 -0.92
CA ILE A 287 -13.89 2.56 -0.21
C ILE A 287 -15.29 2.70 -0.81
N ALA A 288 -15.73 3.93 -1.06
CA ALA A 288 -17.06 4.20 -1.62
C ALA A 288 -17.22 3.68 -3.07
N ARG A 289 -16.14 3.74 -3.86
CA ARG A 289 -16.12 3.31 -5.27
C ARG A 289 -15.98 1.80 -5.44
N LEU A 290 -15.36 1.12 -4.48
CA LEU A 290 -15.01 -0.29 -4.59
C LEU A 290 -15.76 -1.12 -3.53
N PRO A 291 -17.04 -1.47 -3.79
CA PRO A 291 -17.90 -2.14 -2.81
C PRO A 291 -17.35 -3.50 -2.34
N ASN A 292 -16.64 -4.20 -3.22
CA ASN A 292 -16.14 -5.55 -2.96
C ASN A 292 -14.81 -5.57 -2.18
N ILE A 293 -14.12 -4.44 -2.03
CA ILE A 293 -12.79 -4.42 -1.41
C ILE A 293 -12.90 -4.39 0.11
N GLU A 294 -12.31 -5.38 0.77
CA GLU A 294 -12.30 -5.58 2.21
C GLU A 294 -11.01 -5.04 2.87
N MET A 295 -9.90 -4.98 2.13
CA MET A 295 -8.63 -4.43 2.62
C MET A 295 -7.95 -3.56 1.58
N LEU A 296 -7.59 -2.34 1.96
CA LEU A 296 -6.87 -1.39 1.13
C LEU A 296 -5.46 -1.16 1.69
N ASN A 297 -4.46 -1.24 0.80
CA ASN A 297 -3.07 -0.84 1.06
C ASN A 297 -2.43 -1.52 2.28
N GLY A 298 -2.80 -2.78 2.55
CA GLY A 298 -2.31 -3.54 3.71
C GLY A 298 -2.81 -3.01 5.07
N GLY A 299 -3.78 -2.10 5.07
CA GLY A 299 -4.44 -1.61 6.27
C GLY A 299 -5.41 -2.63 6.86
N MET A 300 -6.08 -2.23 7.94
CA MET A 300 -7.10 -3.03 8.61
C MET A 300 -8.30 -3.30 7.68
N PHE A 301 -9.03 -4.37 8.02
CA PHE A 301 -10.31 -4.70 7.39
C PHE A 301 -11.28 -3.51 7.44
N ILE A 302 -11.91 -3.21 6.30
CA ILE A 302 -12.88 -2.13 6.16
C ILE A 302 -14.19 -2.57 6.80
N GLY A 303 -14.47 -2.02 7.99
CA GLY A 303 -15.69 -2.28 8.73
C GLY A 303 -16.93 -1.67 8.07
N TYR A 304 -18.10 -2.12 8.53
CA TYR A 304 -19.40 -1.59 8.07
C TYR A 304 -19.52 -0.08 8.29
N GLU A 305 -19.17 0.41 9.49
CA GLU A 305 -19.25 1.84 9.84
C GLU A 305 -18.35 2.68 8.93
N GLU A 306 -17.09 2.26 8.72
CA GLU A 306 -16.16 2.96 7.83
C GLU A 306 -16.69 3.01 6.39
N ARG A 307 -17.27 1.90 5.90
CA ARG A 307 -17.86 1.84 4.57
C ARG A 307 -19.06 2.77 4.45
N GLU A 308 -19.99 2.70 5.40
CA GLU A 308 -21.17 3.56 5.41
C GLU A 308 -20.77 5.05 5.44
N ASP A 309 -19.82 5.42 6.30
CA ASP A 309 -19.31 6.79 6.39
C ASP A 309 -18.65 7.25 5.09
N ALA A 310 -17.87 6.37 4.45
CA ALA A 310 -17.24 6.65 3.17
C ALA A 310 -18.25 6.84 2.04
N GLU A 311 -19.25 5.96 1.95
CA GLU A 311 -20.31 6.03 0.95
C GLU A 311 -21.20 7.26 1.14
N ARG A 312 -21.57 7.60 2.38
CA ARG A 312 -22.33 8.83 2.67
C ARG A 312 -21.53 10.07 2.33
N ALA A 313 -20.25 10.12 2.67
CA ALA A 313 -19.41 11.25 2.31
C ALA A 313 -19.20 11.37 0.79
N PHE A 314 -19.13 10.25 0.07
CA PHE A 314 -19.08 10.24 -1.38
C PHE A 314 -20.32 10.88 -2.00
N ILE A 315 -21.52 10.54 -1.52
CA ILE A 315 -22.77 11.23 -1.94
C ILE A 315 -22.63 12.72 -1.67
N ARG A 316 -22.19 13.13 -0.48
CA ARG A 316 -22.02 14.56 -0.16
C ARG A 316 -20.98 15.26 -1.03
N HIS A 317 -19.93 14.57 -1.45
CA HIS A 317 -18.89 15.14 -2.32
C HIS A 317 -19.41 15.44 -3.74
N TYR A 318 -20.35 14.65 -4.24
CA TYR A 318 -20.86 14.74 -5.61
C TYR A 318 -22.26 15.39 -5.72
N MET A 319 -22.97 15.60 -4.59
CA MET A 319 -24.36 16.12 -4.62
C MET A 319 -24.47 17.50 -5.28
N ASP A 320 -23.48 18.37 -5.10
CA ASP A 320 -23.49 19.73 -5.67
C ASP A 320 -22.77 19.82 -7.03
N LYS A 321 -22.16 18.72 -7.49
CA LYS A 321 -21.46 18.66 -8.79
C LYS A 321 -22.44 18.43 -9.94
N PRO A 322 -22.14 18.91 -11.16
CA PRO A 322 -22.97 18.65 -12.33
C PRO A 322 -23.06 17.16 -12.63
N GLU A 323 -24.17 16.73 -13.24
CA GLU A 323 -24.43 15.31 -13.55
C GLU A 323 -23.32 14.66 -14.39
N SER A 324 -22.67 15.42 -15.29
CA SER A 324 -21.53 14.96 -16.09
C SER A 324 -20.29 14.61 -15.27
N GLU A 325 -20.16 15.13 -14.05
CA GLU A 325 -19.06 14.81 -13.13
C GLU A 325 -19.46 13.76 -12.08
N ARG A 326 -20.75 13.36 -12.04
CA ARG A 326 -21.23 12.35 -11.10
C ARG A 326 -20.94 10.96 -11.65
N PRO A 327 -20.17 10.14 -10.95
CA PRO A 327 -19.91 8.77 -11.36
C PRO A 327 -21.17 7.91 -11.25
N GLU A 328 -21.27 6.82 -12.02
CA GLU A 328 -22.43 5.89 -11.96
C GLU A 328 -22.71 5.43 -10.52
N ARG A 329 -21.63 5.17 -9.76
CA ARG A 329 -21.66 4.79 -8.35
C ARG A 329 -22.43 5.77 -7.46
N TYR A 330 -22.51 7.06 -7.81
CA TYR A 330 -23.28 8.05 -7.05
C TYR A 330 -24.77 7.67 -6.99
N ASN A 331 -25.37 7.33 -8.12
CA ASN A 331 -26.80 7.02 -8.20
C ASN A 331 -27.12 5.72 -7.45
N GLU A 332 -26.22 4.73 -7.51
CA GLU A 332 -26.33 3.49 -6.73
C GLU A 332 -26.34 3.79 -5.22
N LEU A 333 -25.40 4.62 -4.76
CA LEU A 333 -25.28 4.96 -3.35
C LEU A 333 -26.47 5.78 -2.84
N VAL A 334 -27.02 6.70 -3.65
CA VAL A 334 -28.27 7.39 -3.31
C VAL A 334 -29.44 6.41 -3.19
N GLY A 335 -29.49 5.39 -4.05
CA GLY A 335 -30.49 4.31 -3.94
C GLY A 335 -30.36 3.49 -2.64
N ILE A 336 -29.15 3.34 -2.10
CA ILE A 336 -28.87 2.60 -0.86
C ILE A 336 -29.11 3.46 0.39
N HIS A 337 -28.58 4.68 0.41
CA HIS A 337 -28.53 5.55 1.60
C HIS A 337 -29.62 6.62 1.66
N GLY A 338 -30.36 6.79 0.56
CA GLY A 338 -31.33 7.88 0.37
C GLY A 338 -30.67 9.21 0.02
N GLU A 339 -31.52 10.22 -0.21
CA GLU A 339 -31.07 11.59 -0.44
C GLU A 339 -30.56 12.22 0.87
N LEU A 340 -29.26 12.52 0.92
CA LEU A 340 -28.65 13.16 2.08
C LEU A 340 -28.82 14.67 2.05
N GLN A 341 -29.11 15.25 3.22
CA GLN A 341 -29.09 16.70 3.40
C GLN A 341 -27.64 17.22 3.44
N PRO A 342 -27.38 18.44 2.93
CA PRO A 342 -26.09 19.12 3.10
C PRO A 342 -25.70 19.25 4.57
N LEU A 343 -24.39 19.14 4.87
CA LEU A 343 -23.91 19.36 6.23
C LEU A 343 -24.03 20.84 6.61
N VAL A 344 -24.57 21.11 7.80
CA VAL A 344 -24.56 22.45 8.37
C VAL A 344 -23.14 22.78 8.81
N ASN A 345 -22.59 23.91 8.34
CA ASN A 345 -21.27 24.38 8.77
C ASN A 345 -21.36 24.89 10.22
N VAL A 346 -20.85 24.12 11.18
CA VAL A 346 -20.78 24.51 12.60
C VAL A 346 -19.32 24.75 12.96
N ASP A 347 -18.94 26.02 13.14
CA ASP A 347 -17.61 26.38 13.64
C ASP A 347 -17.52 26.09 15.15
N LEU A 348 -16.86 24.99 15.50
CA LEU A 348 -16.57 24.58 16.88
C LEU A 348 -15.27 25.18 17.43
N SER A 349 -14.60 26.07 16.68
CA SER A 349 -13.36 26.72 17.13
C SER A 349 -13.61 27.54 18.41
N PRO A 350 -12.68 27.54 19.38
CA PRO A 350 -12.80 28.37 20.57
C PRO A 350 -13.00 29.85 20.21
N LYS A 351 -14.06 30.48 20.75
CA LYS A 351 -14.41 31.87 20.42
C LYS A 351 -13.27 32.82 20.82
N LYS A 352 -12.57 33.37 19.82
CA LYS A 352 -11.44 34.31 20.03
C LYS A 352 -11.91 35.72 20.41
N LYS A 353 -13.13 36.09 20.00
CA LYS A 353 -13.75 37.38 20.28
C LYS A 353 -15.16 37.17 20.86
N VAL A 354 -15.52 37.95 21.87
CA VAL A 354 -16.82 37.87 22.57
C VAL A 354 -17.39 39.27 22.73
N ARG A 355 -18.73 39.40 22.69
CA ARG A 355 -19.42 40.67 22.99
C ARG A 355 -19.83 40.68 24.46
N VAL A 356 -19.31 41.64 25.21
CA VAL A 356 -19.48 41.75 26.67
C VAL A 356 -20.06 43.12 26.99
N MET A 357 -20.99 43.15 27.95
CA MET A 357 -21.56 44.39 28.47
C MET A 357 -20.64 44.97 29.55
N PHE A 358 -20.31 46.25 29.44
CA PHE A 358 -19.51 46.98 30.42
C PHE A 358 -20.37 47.98 31.14
N THR A 359 -20.37 47.95 32.47
CA THR A 359 -21.22 48.80 33.31
C THR A 359 -20.33 49.67 34.21
N CYS A 360 -20.47 50.99 34.17
CA CYS A 360 -19.72 51.95 34.98
C CYS A 360 -20.69 53.02 35.54
N GLY A 361 -21.11 52.87 36.80
CA GLY A 361 -22.20 53.69 37.36
C GLY A 361 -23.51 53.47 36.59
N GLU A 362 -24.09 54.54 36.04
CA GLU A 362 -25.30 54.47 35.20
C GLU A 362 -25.00 54.26 33.70
N MET A 363 -23.71 54.23 33.31
CA MET A 363 -23.31 54.07 31.91
C MET A 363 -23.10 52.59 31.57
N THR A 364 -23.71 52.14 30.48
CA THR A 364 -23.52 50.79 29.92
C THR A 364 -23.05 50.85 28.47
N ASP A 365 -22.12 49.99 28.08
CA ASP A 365 -21.62 49.88 26.71
C ASP A 365 -21.30 48.42 26.34
N ILE A 366 -21.71 47.97 25.16
CA ILE A 366 -21.44 46.60 24.70
C ILE A 366 -20.25 46.63 23.74
N ARG A 367 -19.15 45.96 24.10
CA ARG A 367 -17.95 45.91 23.25
C ARG A 367 -17.57 44.50 22.86
N CYS A 368 -17.07 44.38 21.64
CA CYS A 368 -16.42 43.16 21.17
C CYS A 368 -14.96 43.15 21.63
N ILE A 369 -14.59 42.17 22.45
CA ILE A 369 -13.27 42.04 23.04
C ILE A 369 -12.61 40.72 22.67
N SER A 370 -11.28 40.71 22.58
CA SER A 370 -10.51 39.47 22.41
C SER A 370 -10.29 38.79 23.75
N VAL A 371 -10.60 37.50 23.86
CA VAL A 371 -10.34 36.74 25.10
C VAL A 371 -8.84 36.48 25.33
N TYR A 372 -7.98 36.76 24.36
CA TYR A 372 -6.52 36.59 24.48
C TYR A 372 -5.77 37.81 25.00
N GLN A 373 -6.45 38.96 25.11
CA GLN A 373 -5.86 40.16 25.70
C GLN A 373 -5.74 40.03 27.22
N THR A 374 -4.88 40.83 27.84
CA THR A 374 -4.72 40.87 29.30
C THR A 374 -5.74 41.79 29.98
N VAL A 375 -5.95 41.62 31.29
CA VAL A 375 -6.78 42.56 32.08
C VAL A 375 -6.25 43.99 31.97
N HIS A 376 -4.93 44.17 31.93
CA HIS A 376 -4.31 45.49 31.78
C HIS A 376 -4.67 46.15 30.43
N GLU A 377 -4.53 45.41 29.34
CA GLU A 377 -4.91 45.87 27.99
C GLU A 377 -6.40 46.19 27.90
N LEU A 378 -7.26 45.42 28.59
CA LEU A 378 -8.68 45.72 28.69
C LEU A 378 -8.92 47.04 29.45
N LYS A 379 -8.27 47.27 30.59
CA LYS A 379 -8.39 48.53 31.35
C LYS A 379 -7.99 49.75 30.51
N GLN A 380 -6.89 49.66 29.76
CA GLN A 380 -6.46 50.73 28.85
C GLN A 380 -7.53 51.09 27.81
N LYS A 381 -8.22 50.07 27.27
CA LYS A 381 -9.32 50.28 26.30
C LYS A 381 -10.60 50.84 26.93
N LEU A 382 -10.79 50.65 28.23
CA LEU A 382 -11.97 51.12 28.98
C LEU A 382 -11.75 52.49 29.65
N GLU A 383 -10.52 52.99 29.74
CA GLU A 383 -10.20 54.30 30.32
C GLU A 383 -10.93 55.47 29.62
N PRO A 384 -11.04 55.54 28.27
CA PRO A 384 -11.83 56.59 27.61
C PRO A 384 -13.33 56.52 27.92
N PHE A 385 -13.86 55.32 28.20
CA PHE A 385 -15.28 55.10 28.48
C PHE A 385 -15.64 55.42 29.93
N SER A 386 -14.88 54.84 30.87
CA SER A 386 -15.11 54.97 32.30
C SER A 386 -14.62 56.31 32.88
N ARG A 387 -13.71 57.00 32.17
CA ARG A 387 -12.96 58.18 32.67
C ARG A 387 -12.19 57.90 33.97
N ILE A 388 -11.93 56.62 34.28
CA ILE A 388 -11.14 56.18 35.43
C ILE A 388 -9.76 55.76 34.92
N SER A 389 -8.69 56.30 35.52
CA SER A 389 -7.33 55.89 35.16
C SER A 389 -7.09 54.42 35.43
N VAL A 390 -6.31 53.73 34.58
CA VAL A 390 -5.99 52.30 34.71
C VAL A 390 -5.52 51.91 36.12
N SER A 391 -4.76 52.79 36.80
CA SER A 391 -4.24 52.56 38.17
C SER A 391 -5.33 52.60 39.26
N LYS A 392 -6.44 53.29 39.00
CA LYS A 392 -7.60 53.43 39.89
C LYS A 392 -8.78 52.57 39.45
N MET A 393 -8.67 51.81 38.35
CA MET A 393 -9.78 51.02 37.80
C MET A 393 -9.82 49.60 38.39
N ARG A 394 -10.97 49.19 38.90
CA ARG A 394 -11.27 47.80 39.33
C ARG A 394 -12.32 47.22 38.38
N LEU A 395 -12.13 45.96 37.99
CA LEU A 395 -13.03 45.24 37.08
C LEU A 395 -13.58 44.02 37.79
N PHE A 396 -14.89 43.83 37.70
CA PHE A 396 -15.60 42.70 38.28
C PHE A 396 -16.36 41.97 37.18
N TYR A 397 -15.99 40.72 36.92
CA TYR A 397 -16.65 39.87 35.95
C TYR A 397 -17.90 39.23 36.57
N MET A 398 -19.01 39.29 35.84
CA MET A 398 -20.27 38.65 36.19
C MET A 398 -20.68 37.72 35.05
N ASP A 399 -20.68 36.43 35.35
CA ASP A 399 -21.24 35.38 34.50
C ASP A 399 -22.77 35.51 34.52
N GLN A 400 -23.39 35.62 33.34
CA GLN A 400 -24.83 35.86 33.25
C GLN A 400 -25.66 34.67 33.74
N ASP A 401 -25.15 33.45 33.62
CA ASP A 401 -25.83 32.21 34.03
C ASP A 401 -25.62 31.90 35.51
N LEU A 402 -24.50 32.35 36.10
CA LEU A 402 -24.12 32.11 37.50
C LEU A 402 -24.27 33.34 38.42
N LYS A 403 -24.85 34.43 37.91
CA LYS A 403 -24.97 35.73 38.61
C LYS A 403 -25.59 35.63 40.01
N VAL A 404 -26.51 34.68 40.21
CA VAL A 404 -27.24 34.46 41.48
C VAL A 404 -26.43 33.64 42.50
N VAL A 405 -25.44 32.85 42.04
CA VAL A 405 -24.77 31.83 42.87
C VAL A 405 -23.34 32.23 43.27
N VAL A 406 -22.58 32.83 42.36
CA VAL A 406 -21.12 33.03 42.54
C VAL A 406 -20.75 34.49 42.85
N GLY A 407 -21.64 35.45 42.58
CA GLY A 407 -21.36 36.87 42.74
C GLY A 407 -20.31 37.39 41.75
N ALA A 408 -19.93 38.67 41.88
CA ALA A 408 -18.99 39.31 40.95
C ALA A 408 -17.54 38.92 41.28
N GLN A 409 -16.81 38.40 40.29
CA GLN A 409 -15.40 38.01 40.44
C GLN A 409 -14.46 39.17 40.10
N GLU A 410 -13.69 39.67 41.07
CA GLU A 410 -12.70 40.71 40.82
C GLU A 410 -11.53 40.21 39.95
N MET A 411 -11.24 40.93 38.87
CA MET A 411 -10.16 40.64 37.94
C MET A 411 -8.83 41.23 38.47
N ARG A 412 -8.33 40.67 39.56
CA ARG A 412 -7.21 41.22 40.36
C ARG A 412 -5.86 41.27 39.66
N TYR A 413 -5.59 40.34 38.74
CA TYR A 413 -4.27 40.14 38.15
C TYR A 413 -4.17 40.82 36.77
N PRO A 414 -3.42 41.93 36.62
CA PRO A 414 -3.36 42.70 35.37
C PRO A 414 -2.81 41.92 34.18
N THR A 415 -1.89 40.97 34.41
CA THR A 415 -1.25 40.14 33.39
C THR A 415 -2.06 38.90 32.99
N ARG A 416 -3.15 38.59 33.70
CA ARG A 416 -4.00 37.43 33.39
C ARG A 416 -4.76 37.68 32.09
N LYS A 417 -4.78 36.67 31.20
CA LYS A 417 -5.57 36.72 29.97
C LYS A 417 -7.05 36.45 30.23
N LEU A 418 -7.91 37.08 29.44
CA LEU A 418 -9.36 37.08 29.64
C LEU A 418 -10.01 35.69 29.50
N TYR A 419 -9.49 34.81 28.64
CA TYR A 419 -10.03 33.44 28.47
C TYR A 419 -10.01 32.63 29.76
N ARG A 420 -9.15 32.97 30.73
CA ARG A 420 -9.09 32.30 32.04
C ARG A 420 -10.26 32.62 32.97
N TYR A 421 -11.17 33.48 32.54
CA TYR A 421 -12.42 33.79 33.23
C TYR A 421 -13.63 33.15 32.52
N ASN A 422 -13.41 32.35 31.45
CA ASN A 422 -14.47 31.70 30.66
C ASN A 422 -15.54 32.66 30.11
N ILE A 423 -15.14 33.90 29.83
CA ILE A 423 -16.03 34.96 29.34
C ILE A 423 -16.66 34.54 28.02
N SER A 424 -17.98 34.59 27.98
CA SER A 424 -18.85 34.31 26.85
C SER A 424 -19.55 35.57 26.34
N THR A 425 -20.23 35.44 25.20
CA THR A 425 -21.01 36.56 24.67
C THR A 425 -22.31 36.70 25.44
N GLY A 426 -22.59 37.88 25.97
CA GLY A 426 -23.74 38.16 26.85
C GLY A 426 -23.35 38.54 28.27
N ASP A 427 -22.16 38.13 28.73
CA ASP A 427 -21.67 38.40 30.07
C ASP A 427 -21.41 39.89 30.35
N GLU A 428 -21.26 40.22 31.63
CA GLU A 428 -21.11 41.58 32.12
C GLU A 428 -19.77 41.79 32.87
N ILE A 429 -19.13 42.94 32.66
CA ILE A 429 -17.99 43.41 33.46
C ILE A 429 -18.33 44.77 34.06
N VAL A 430 -18.39 44.83 35.39
CA VAL A 430 -18.62 46.05 36.15
C VAL A 430 -17.29 46.76 36.43
N ILE A 431 -17.26 48.06 36.19
CA ILE A 431 -16.11 48.95 36.34
C ILE A 431 -16.36 49.84 37.54
N GLU A 432 -15.44 49.80 38.50
CA GLU A 432 -15.49 50.64 39.71
C GLU A 432 -14.18 51.40 39.89
N SER A 433 -14.26 52.58 40.53
CA SER A 433 -13.06 53.29 40.99
C SER A 433 -12.57 52.67 42.31
N LYS A 434 -11.25 52.56 42.44
CA LYS A 434 -10.54 52.21 43.67
C LYS A 434 -10.74 53.26 44.75
#